data_AF-A0A160FRL5-F1
#
_entry.id   AF-A0A160FRL5-F1
#
_cell.length_a   1.000
_cell.length_b   1.000
_cell.length_c   1.000
_cell.angle_alpha   90.00
_cell.angle_beta   90.00
_cell.angle_gamma   90.00
#
_symmetry.space_group_name_H-M   'P 1'
#
loop_
_entity.id
_entity.type
_entity.pdbx_description
1 polymer ?
#
loop_
_entity_poly.entity_id
_entity_poly.type
_entity_poly.pdbx_seq_one_letter_code
_entity_poly.pdbx_strand_id
1 'polypeptide(L)'
;MKLFDARAWRTLQFGSIALASSALVACGGGGSSPTATIHGTAAVGAALANATIQLSCKNGSGSTTSNSSGSYSDTFSFDGPCLITATSGSIVLNSFASGAGTYNVTPLTQLLLSYLAGQLGTTLNGLIAGITTNPTYQSALTNSTVIANAENAVAQLIKSTYGVTLSTNSFLTVSFTPGQPGADADLDTLQTDGAITSEGQPAASLAAAAVAAGAAAPISGGSAPGKTTGGTGGTGGAGT
;
A
#
# COMPACT_ATOMS: atom_id res chain seq x y z
N MET A 1 38.40 7.52 71.77
CA MET A 1 38.86 7.58 70.35
C MET A 1 39.85 6.45 70.12
N LYS A 2 39.75 5.78 68.96
CA LYS A 2 40.46 4.56 68.52
C LYS A 2 39.91 3.27 69.13
N LEU A 3 39.76 2.15 68.44
CA LEU A 3 39.68 1.73 67.03
C LEU A 3 39.36 0.23 67.20
N PHE A 4 38.22 -0.27 66.73
CA PHE A 4 38.03 -1.72 66.63
C PHE A 4 37.88 -2.10 65.17
N ASP A 5 38.97 -2.71 64.72
CA ASP A 5 39.22 -3.24 63.41
C ASP A 5 38.56 -4.62 63.25
N ALA A 6 38.44 -4.98 61.97
CA ALA A 6 37.71 -6.06 61.37
C ALA A 6 37.78 -7.43 62.07
N ARG A 7 36.61 -8.05 62.24
CA ARG A 7 36.46 -9.50 62.31
C ARG A 7 35.41 -9.97 61.33
N ALA A 8 35.73 -11.12 60.74
CA ALA A 8 34.82 -12.11 60.16
C ALA A 8 34.18 -11.73 58.81
N TRP A 9 34.05 -12.59 57.81
CA TRP A 9 34.19 -14.03 57.75
C TRP A 9 34.44 -14.46 56.29
N ARG A 10 35.12 -15.60 56.14
CA ARG A 10 35.24 -16.36 54.89
C ARG A 10 33.93 -17.12 54.64
N THR A 11 33.36 -17.01 53.45
CA THR A 11 32.55 -18.06 52.78
C THR A 11 32.48 -17.72 51.28
N LEU A 12 33.27 -18.38 50.41
CA LEU A 12 32.82 -19.51 49.58
C LEU A 12 31.48 -19.26 48.88
N GLN A 13 31.52 -18.87 47.59
CA GLN A 13 30.47 -19.25 46.65
C GLN A 13 30.97 -19.21 45.20
N PHE A 14 31.28 -20.43 44.74
CA PHE A 14 31.05 -21.01 43.42
C PHE A 14 31.00 -20.09 42.20
N GLY A 15 32.04 -20.22 41.38
CA GLY A 15 32.03 -19.79 39.99
C GLY A 15 31.04 -20.62 39.18
N SER A 16 30.16 -19.91 38.46
CA SER A 16 29.30 -20.45 37.43
C SER A 16 29.58 -19.67 36.16
N ILE A 17 30.37 -20.28 35.26
CA ILE A 17 30.57 -19.83 33.89
C ILE A 17 29.25 -20.09 33.16
N ALA A 18 28.44 -19.04 32.97
CA ALA A 18 27.28 -19.09 32.10
C ALA A 18 27.76 -19.03 30.65
N LEU A 19 27.84 -20.21 30.01
CA LEU A 19 27.89 -20.31 28.55
C LEU A 19 26.56 -19.79 27.98
N ALA A 20 26.56 -18.52 27.56
CA ALA A 20 25.47 -17.95 26.78
C ALA A 20 25.54 -18.52 25.36
N SER A 21 24.91 -19.67 25.16
CA SER A 21 24.66 -20.23 23.83
C SER A 21 23.72 -19.28 23.08
N SER A 22 24.28 -18.49 22.17
CA SER A 22 23.53 -17.74 21.17
C SER A 22 22.80 -18.75 20.27
N ALA A 23 21.55 -19.04 20.59
CA ALA A 23 20.65 -19.70 19.66
C ALA A 23 20.30 -18.70 18.55
N LEU A 24 21.08 -18.75 17.47
CA LEU A 24 20.66 -18.29 16.16
C LEU A 24 19.35 -19.01 15.82
N VAL A 25 18.21 -18.33 15.94
CA VAL A 25 16.97 -18.78 15.30
C VAL A 25 17.20 -18.60 13.81
N ALA A 26 17.75 -19.66 13.20
CA ALA A 26 17.70 -19.88 11.77
C ALA A 26 16.22 -20.05 11.39
N CYS A 27 15.57 -18.97 10.98
CA CYS A 27 14.31 -19.05 10.24
C CYS A 27 14.63 -19.47 8.80
N GLY A 28 15.00 -20.75 8.64
CA GLY A 28 14.96 -21.43 7.36
C GLY A 28 13.50 -21.70 7.01
N GLY A 29 12.87 -20.78 6.29
CA GLY A 29 11.47 -20.87 5.86
C GLY A 29 11.28 -21.92 4.78
N GLY A 30 11.11 -23.18 5.20
CA GLY A 30 10.69 -24.29 4.35
C GLY A 30 9.17 -24.28 4.12
N GLY A 31 8.79 -24.11 2.85
CA GLY A 31 7.72 -24.86 2.19
C GLY A 31 6.37 -25.03 2.89
N SER A 32 5.60 -23.96 3.00
CA SER A 32 4.13 -23.96 2.95
C SER A 32 3.71 -22.52 2.70
N SER A 33 3.06 -22.21 1.59
CA SER A 33 2.52 -20.87 1.37
C SER A 33 1.59 -20.53 2.54
N PRO A 34 1.88 -19.48 3.34
CA PRO A 34 1.07 -19.18 4.50
C PRO A 34 -0.33 -18.81 4.02
N THR A 35 -1.33 -19.54 4.51
CA THR A 35 -2.72 -19.13 4.36
C THR A 35 -2.90 -17.81 5.10
N ALA A 36 -3.44 -16.80 4.44
CA ALA A 36 -3.72 -15.52 5.07
C ALA A 36 -5.15 -15.07 4.78
N THR A 37 -5.70 -14.31 5.72
CA THR A 37 -7.02 -13.71 5.58
C THR A 37 -6.88 -12.26 5.16
N ILE A 38 -7.54 -11.90 4.06
CA ILE A 38 -7.73 -10.51 3.63
C ILE A 38 -9.20 -10.18 3.81
N HIS A 39 -9.45 -9.02 4.40
CA HIS A 39 -10.80 -8.47 4.55
C HIS A 39 -10.79 -6.99 4.23
N GLY A 40 -11.97 -6.41 4.06
CA GLY A 40 -12.12 -5.00 3.78
C GLY A 40 -13.53 -4.66 3.35
N THR A 41 -13.74 -3.43 2.92
CA THR A 41 -15.02 -2.96 2.41
C THR A 41 -14.87 -2.46 0.98
N ALA A 42 -15.76 -2.92 0.10
CA ALA A 42 -15.93 -2.40 -1.25
C ALA A 42 -17.04 -1.34 -1.23
N ALA A 43 -16.69 -0.09 -1.56
CA ALA A 43 -17.62 1.04 -1.48
C ALA A 43 -17.24 2.19 -2.43
N VAL A 44 -18.25 2.95 -2.86
CA VAL A 44 -18.12 4.16 -3.68
C VAL A 44 -18.72 5.40 -2.98
N GLY A 45 -18.81 5.36 -1.65
CA GLY A 45 -19.69 6.18 -0.80
C GLY A 45 -20.89 5.35 -0.35
N ALA A 46 -21.58 4.71 -1.30
CA ALA A 46 -22.48 3.61 -0.98
C ALA A 46 -21.71 2.26 -0.93
N ALA A 47 -22.16 1.37 -0.05
CA ALA A 47 -21.71 -0.02 0.00
C ALA A 47 -21.94 -0.72 -1.36
N LEU A 48 -20.90 -1.33 -1.93
CA LEU A 48 -21.06 -2.21 -3.09
C LEU A 48 -21.52 -3.58 -2.60
N ALA A 49 -22.82 -3.76 -2.42
CA ALA A 49 -23.40 -5.04 -2.01
C ALA A 49 -23.37 -6.07 -3.14
N ASN A 50 -23.13 -7.35 -2.79
CA ASN A 50 -23.03 -8.47 -3.75
C ASN A 50 -21.99 -8.25 -4.86
N ALA A 51 -20.96 -7.43 -4.59
CA ALA A 51 -19.85 -7.26 -5.51
C ALA A 51 -19.00 -8.53 -5.52
N THR A 52 -18.61 -8.98 -6.71
CA THR A 52 -17.63 -10.06 -6.85
C THR A 52 -16.25 -9.50 -6.54
N ILE A 53 -15.58 -10.07 -5.54
CA ILE A 53 -14.23 -9.68 -5.11
C ILE A 53 -13.27 -10.78 -5.55
N GLN A 54 -12.40 -10.46 -6.50
CA GLN A 54 -11.34 -11.34 -6.97
C GLN A 54 -10.00 -10.90 -6.37
N LEU A 55 -9.32 -11.82 -5.69
CA LEU A 55 -7.96 -11.64 -5.20
C LEU A 55 -7.00 -12.45 -6.08
N SER A 56 -5.94 -11.81 -6.57
CA SER A 56 -4.94 -12.45 -7.43
C SER A 56 -3.53 -12.06 -6.99
N CYS A 57 -2.77 -13.05 -6.55
CA CYS A 57 -1.40 -12.91 -6.05
C CYS A 57 -0.42 -13.57 -7.03
N LYS A 58 0.88 -13.49 -6.72
CA LYS A 58 1.90 -14.21 -7.50
C LYS A 58 1.67 -15.72 -7.48
N ASN A 59 1.52 -16.30 -6.30
CA ASN A 59 1.22 -17.72 -6.09
C ASN A 59 -0.03 -17.88 -5.22
N GLY A 60 -1.19 -17.62 -5.81
CA GLY A 60 -2.49 -17.85 -5.18
C GLY A 60 -3.58 -16.92 -5.68
N SER A 61 -4.81 -17.32 -5.46
CA SER A 61 -5.99 -16.53 -5.76
C SER A 61 -7.10 -16.87 -4.80
N GLY A 62 -7.94 -15.88 -4.52
CA GLY A 62 -9.14 -15.99 -3.71
C GLY A 62 -10.32 -15.35 -4.43
N SER A 63 -11.54 -15.77 -4.13
CA SER A 63 -12.74 -15.16 -4.69
C SER A 63 -13.86 -15.22 -3.67
N THR A 64 -14.47 -14.08 -3.40
CA THR A 64 -15.57 -13.95 -2.46
C THR A 64 -16.58 -12.91 -2.95
N THR A 65 -17.68 -12.74 -2.24
CA THR A 65 -18.67 -11.70 -2.51
C THR A 65 -18.82 -10.79 -1.31
N SER A 66 -18.94 -9.49 -1.55
CA SER A 66 -19.26 -8.56 -0.47
C SER A 66 -20.69 -8.73 0.03
N ASN A 67 -20.90 -8.56 1.33
CA ASN A 67 -22.22 -8.59 1.95
C ASN A 67 -23.00 -7.27 1.72
N SER A 68 -24.16 -7.11 2.36
CA SER A 68 -24.98 -5.90 2.26
C SER A 68 -24.31 -4.62 2.77
N SER A 69 -23.30 -4.72 3.64
CA SER A 69 -22.48 -3.59 4.10
C SER A 69 -21.22 -3.39 3.24
N GLY A 70 -21.11 -4.07 2.09
CA GLY A 70 -19.93 -4.02 1.22
C GLY A 70 -18.71 -4.73 1.79
N SER A 71 -18.81 -5.35 2.97
CA SER A 71 -17.71 -6.02 3.64
C SER A 71 -17.46 -7.38 3.01
N TYR A 72 -16.19 -7.72 2.84
CA TYR A 72 -15.76 -9.02 2.34
C TYR A 72 -14.63 -9.57 3.20
N SER A 73 -14.46 -10.88 3.16
CA SER A 73 -13.35 -11.59 3.78
C SER A 73 -13.10 -12.87 3.00
N ASP A 74 -11.82 -13.17 2.76
CA ASP A 74 -11.41 -14.41 2.12
C ASP A 74 -10.10 -14.92 2.72
N THR A 75 -9.95 -16.23 2.82
CA THR A 75 -8.75 -16.90 3.35
C THR A 75 -8.23 -17.88 2.32
N PHE A 76 -7.01 -17.64 1.85
CA PHE A 76 -6.42 -18.38 0.74
C PHE A 76 -4.90 -18.37 0.84
N SER A 77 -4.21 -19.07 -0.08
CA SER A 77 -2.75 -19.05 -0.18
C SER A 77 -2.29 -17.65 -0.59
N PHE A 78 -1.69 -16.91 0.35
CA PHE A 78 -1.26 -15.54 0.10
C PHE A 78 0.23 -15.50 -0.25
N ASP A 79 0.53 -14.88 -1.39
CA ASP A 79 1.90 -14.57 -1.83
C ASP A 79 1.93 -13.16 -2.42
N GLY A 80 2.02 -12.18 -1.51
CA GLY A 80 1.83 -10.77 -1.79
C GLY A 80 2.91 -10.11 -2.65
N PRO A 81 2.60 -8.97 -3.30
CA PRO A 81 1.33 -8.25 -3.22
C PRO A 81 0.26 -8.88 -4.13
N CYS A 82 -1.00 -8.65 -3.78
CA CYS A 82 -2.15 -9.19 -4.50
C CYS A 82 -3.01 -8.07 -5.06
N LEU A 83 -3.47 -8.23 -6.29
CA LEU A 83 -4.55 -7.42 -6.85
C LEU A 83 -5.86 -7.77 -6.17
N ILE A 84 -6.66 -6.77 -5.83
CA ILE A 84 -8.05 -6.94 -5.43
C ILE A 84 -8.92 -6.23 -6.46
N THR A 85 -9.79 -6.97 -7.13
CA THR A 85 -10.75 -6.43 -8.10
C THR A 85 -12.16 -6.61 -7.56
N ALA A 86 -12.88 -5.51 -7.31
CA ALA A 86 -14.30 -5.54 -6.97
C ALA A 86 -15.13 -5.21 -8.21
N THR A 87 -16.08 -6.08 -8.55
CA THR A 87 -17.02 -5.88 -9.66
C THR A 87 -18.45 -5.89 -9.16
N SER A 88 -19.21 -4.83 -9.42
CA SER A 88 -20.64 -4.75 -9.13
C SER A 88 -21.37 -4.06 -10.29
N GLY A 89 -22.10 -4.84 -11.09
CA GLY A 89 -22.72 -4.34 -12.32
C GLY A 89 -21.68 -3.79 -13.29
N SER A 90 -21.76 -2.50 -13.63
CA SER A 90 -20.79 -1.79 -14.48
C SER A 90 -19.59 -1.22 -13.72
N ILE A 91 -19.61 -1.25 -12.37
CA ILE A 91 -18.55 -0.70 -11.53
C ILE A 91 -17.45 -1.75 -11.38
N VAL A 92 -16.23 -1.40 -11.80
CA VAL A 92 -15.01 -2.19 -11.58
C VAL A 92 -14.01 -1.32 -10.84
N LEU A 93 -13.68 -1.70 -9.60
CA LEU A 93 -12.69 -1.02 -8.79
C LEU A 93 -11.51 -1.92 -8.49
N ASN A 94 -10.31 -1.34 -8.54
CA ASN A 94 -9.06 -2.03 -8.27
C ASN A 94 -8.40 -1.48 -7.01
N SER A 95 -7.87 -2.38 -6.20
CA SER A 95 -7.05 -2.12 -5.03
C SER A 95 -5.93 -3.16 -4.95
N PHE A 96 -5.13 -3.13 -3.91
CA PHE A 96 -4.10 -4.14 -3.68
C PHE A 96 -3.93 -4.46 -2.20
N ALA A 97 -3.44 -5.65 -1.91
CA ALA A 97 -3.01 -6.07 -0.58
C ALA A 97 -1.51 -6.32 -0.55
N SER A 98 -0.81 -5.62 0.34
CA SER A 98 0.63 -5.85 0.61
C SER A 98 0.89 -7.01 1.57
N GLY A 99 -0.14 -7.48 2.28
CA GLY A 99 -0.06 -8.49 3.34
C GLY A 99 -1.45 -8.98 3.76
N ALA A 100 -1.50 -9.78 4.83
CA ALA A 100 -2.75 -10.10 5.51
C ALA A 100 -3.36 -8.85 6.19
N GLY A 101 -4.69 -8.84 6.38
CA GLY A 101 -5.38 -7.77 7.12
C GLY A 101 -6.42 -7.01 6.30
N THR A 102 -6.63 -5.75 6.66
CA THR A 102 -7.66 -4.87 6.08
C THR A 102 -7.14 -4.14 4.85
N TYR A 103 -7.81 -4.31 3.71
CA TYR A 103 -7.57 -3.55 2.49
C TYR A 103 -8.92 -3.19 1.88
N ASN A 104 -9.24 -1.91 1.75
CA ASN A 104 -10.51 -1.48 1.17
C ASN A 104 -10.43 -1.46 -0.35
N VAL A 105 -11.59 -1.51 -1.01
CA VAL A 105 -11.72 -1.33 -2.46
C VAL A 105 -12.64 -0.14 -2.70
N THR A 106 -12.03 1.01 -2.94
CA THR A 106 -12.73 2.29 -3.12
C THR A 106 -12.14 3.07 -4.31
N PRO A 107 -12.77 4.17 -4.74
CA PRO A 107 -12.20 5.02 -5.77
C PRO A 107 -10.83 5.59 -5.36
N LEU A 108 -10.64 5.87 -4.06
CA LEU A 108 -9.36 6.34 -3.52
C LEU A 108 -8.24 5.29 -3.65
N THR A 109 -8.53 4.01 -3.40
CA THR A 109 -7.52 2.95 -3.55
C THR A 109 -7.16 2.70 -5.01
N GLN A 110 -8.10 2.88 -5.94
CA GLN A 110 -7.80 2.86 -7.38
C GLN A 110 -6.97 4.07 -7.82
N LEU A 111 -7.24 5.25 -7.24
CA LEU A 111 -6.45 6.44 -7.48
C LEU A 111 -5.01 6.28 -6.96
N LEU A 112 -4.83 5.61 -5.82
CA LEU A 112 -3.53 5.21 -5.30
C LEU A 112 -2.77 4.29 -6.26
N LEU A 113 -3.42 3.28 -6.83
CA LEU A 113 -2.81 2.45 -7.88
C LEU A 113 -2.42 3.28 -9.11
N SER A 114 -3.22 4.28 -9.49
CA SER A 114 -2.92 5.18 -10.61
C SER A 114 -1.67 6.04 -10.32
N TYR A 115 -1.55 6.56 -9.11
CA TYR A 115 -0.36 7.29 -8.67
C TYR A 115 0.89 6.39 -8.66
N LEU A 116 0.80 5.20 -8.05
CA LEU A 116 1.90 4.22 -8.01
C LEU A 116 2.32 3.79 -9.42
N ALA A 117 1.36 3.61 -10.34
CA ALA A 117 1.65 3.33 -11.74
C ALA A 117 2.51 4.43 -12.36
N GLY A 118 2.16 5.70 -12.11
CA GLY A 118 2.96 6.85 -12.51
C GLY A 118 4.38 6.80 -11.96
N GLN A 119 4.54 6.52 -10.65
CA GLN A 119 5.87 6.41 -10.02
C GLN A 119 6.73 5.29 -10.60
N LEU A 120 6.08 4.25 -11.11
CA LEU A 120 6.71 3.08 -11.75
C LEU A 120 6.89 3.27 -13.27
N GLY A 121 6.51 4.43 -13.82
CA GLY A 121 6.65 4.72 -15.25
C GLY A 121 5.69 3.93 -16.14
N THR A 122 4.52 3.53 -15.60
CA THR A 122 3.51 2.74 -16.32
C THR A 122 2.11 3.38 -16.21
N THR A 123 1.10 2.71 -16.76
CA THR A 123 -0.31 3.08 -16.62
C THR A 123 -0.99 2.19 -15.59
N LEU A 124 -2.18 2.58 -15.10
CA LEU A 124 -2.98 1.74 -14.19
C LEU A 124 -3.14 0.31 -14.75
N ASN A 125 -3.52 0.18 -16.02
CA ASN A 125 -3.66 -1.13 -16.68
C ASN A 125 -2.34 -1.90 -16.75
N GLY A 126 -1.23 -1.20 -17.02
CA GLY A 126 0.10 -1.80 -17.03
C GLY A 126 0.53 -2.29 -15.64
N LEU A 127 0.20 -1.55 -14.58
CA LEU A 127 0.43 -1.97 -13.20
C LEU A 127 -0.43 -3.18 -12.83
N ILE A 128 -1.74 -3.13 -13.11
CA ILE A 128 -2.69 -4.22 -12.84
C ILE A 128 -2.25 -5.52 -13.55
N ALA A 129 -1.86 -5.44 -14.82
CA ALA A 129 -1.39 -6.60 -15.58
C ALA A 129 -0.07 -7.17 -15.05
N GLY A 130 0.76 -6.33 -14.42
CA GLY A 130 2.08 -6.70 -13.95
C GLY A 130 2.19 -6.99 -12.45
N ILE A 131 1.19 -6.67 -11.62
CA ILE A 131 1.31 -6.70 -10.16
C ILE A 131 1.71 -8.07 -9.62
N THR A 132 1.25 -9.16 -10.25
CA THR A 132 1.53 -10.54 -9.86
C THR A 132 2.81 -11.11 -10.49
N THR A 133 3.39 -10.45 -11.50
CA THR A 133 4.48 -11.01 -12.32
C THR A 133 5.75 -10.16 -12.37
N ASN A 134 5.62 -8.84 -12.26
CA ASN A 134 6.72 -7.89 -12.35
C ASN A 134 7.35 -7.67 -10.96
N PRO A 135 8.63 -8.06 -10.74
CA PRO A 135 9.26 -7.95 -9.43
C PRO A 135 9.42 -6.50 -8.95
N THR A 136 9.61 -5.53 -9.86
CA THR A 136 9.70 -4.11 -9.49
C THR A 136 8.38 -3.60 -8.92
N TYR A 137 7.25 -4.00 -9.51
CA TYR A 137 5.94 -3.64 -8.99
C TYR A 137 5.71 -4.32 -7.64
N GLN A 138 6.08 -5.60 -7.53
CA GLN A 138 5.94 -6.36 -6.28
C GLN A 138 6.74 -5.73 -5.13
N SER A 139 7.99 -5.32 -5.38
CA SER A 139 8.82 -4.63 -4.38
C SER A 139 8.24 -3.27 -3.96
N ALA A 140 7.67 -2.50 -4.90
CA ALA A 140 7.05 -1.23 -4.58
C ALA A 140 5.78 -1.39 -3.74
N LEU A 141 4.89 -2.31 -4.14
CA LEU A 141 3.58 -2.55 -3.51
C LEU A 141 3.66 -3.37 -2.21
N THR A 142 4.86 -3.79 -1.80
CA THR A 142 5.12 -4.40 -0.47
C THR A 142 5.95 -3.49 0.44
N ASN A 143 6.42 -2.34 -0.07
CA ASN A 143 7.18 -1.38 0.72
C ASN A 143 6.24 -0.37 1.40
N SER A 144 6.08 -0.50 2.71
CA SER A 144 5.18 0.35 3.52
C SER A 144 5.52 1.84 3.43
N THR A 145 6.79 2.22 3.26
CA THR A 145 7.19 3.62 3.11
C THR A 145 6.76 4.18 1.75
N VAL A 146 6.88 3.38 0.69
CA VAL A 146 6.38 3.76 -0.65
C VAL A 146 4.87 3.94 -0.61
N ILE A 147 4.14 3.00 -0.01
CA ILE A 147 2.68 3.06 0.11
C ILE A 147 2.24 4.30 0.91
N ALA A 148 2.81 4.52 2.09
CA ALA A 148 2.44 5.68 2.92
C ALA A 148 2.76 7.03 2.24
N ASN A 149 3.89 7.12 1.53
CA ASN A 149 4.23 8.32 0.76
C ASN A 149 3.26 8.55 -0.41
N ALA A 150 2.87 7.49 -1.11
CA ALA A 150 1.90 7.56 -2.19
C ALA A 150 0.50 7.96 -1.69
N GLU A 151 0.05 7.39 -0.58
CA GLU A 151 -1.18 7.78 0.11
C GLU A 151 -1.19 9.28 0.49
N ASN A 152 -0.10 9.76 1.10
CA ASN A 152 0.07 11.18 1.42
C ASN A 152 0.02 12.07 0.17
N ALA A 153 0.69 11.65 -0.91
CA ALA A 153 0.72 12.41 -2.16
C ALA A 153 -0.66 12.49 -2.82
N VAL A 154 -1.43 11.39 -2.83
CA VAL A 154 -2.80 11.37 -3.33
C VAL A 154 -3.70 12.28 -2.48
N ALA A 155 -3.58 12.24 -1.16
CA ALA A 155 -4.32 13.14 -0.27
C ALA A 155 -3.99 14.62 -0.54
N GLN A 156 -2.71 14.96 -0.77
CA GLN A 156 -2.32 16.32 -1.13
C GLN A 156 -2.82 16.73 -2.52
N LEU A 157 -2.79 15.82 -3.50
CA LEU A 157 -3.33 16.08 -4.84
C LEU A 157 -4.82 16.43 -4.76
N ILE A 158 -5.60 15.62 -4.04
CA ILE A 158 -7.02 15.85 -3.79
C ILE A 158 -7.24 17.21 -3.13
N LYS A 159 -6.50 17.52 -2.05
CA LYS A 159 -6.61 18.79 -1.35
C LYS A 159 -6.31 19.99 -2.25
N SER A 160 -5.26 19.90 -3.05
CA SER A 160 -4.86 20.99 -3.96
C SER A 160 -5.84 21.19 -5.12
N THR A 161 -6.50 20.12 -5.57
CA THR A 161 -7.37 20.15 -6.76
C THR A 161 -8.82 20.48 -6.40
N TYR A 162 -9.32 19.95 -5.28
CA TYR A 162 -10.73 20.02 -4.88
C TYR A 162 -10.95 20.74 -3.54
N GLY A 163 -9.90 21.07 -2.79
CA GLY A 163 -10.04 21.66 -1.45
C GLY A 163 -10.44 20.65 -0.36
N VAL A 164 -10.63 19.38 -0.70
CA VAL A 164 -11.04 18.31 0.23
C VAL A 164 -9.85 17.84 1.06
N THR A 165 -10.01 17.81 2.39
CA THR A 165 -9.05 17.18 3.29
C THR A 165 -9.62 15.85 3.76
N LEU A 166 -8.95 14.75 3.42
CA LEU A 166 -9.36 13.41 3.85
C LEU A 166 -9.26 13.28 5.37
N SER A 167 -10.18 12.52 5.96
CA SER A 167 -10.19 12.18 7.37
C SER A 167 -8.96 11.38 7.82
N THR A 168 -8.35 10.63 6.89
CA THR A 168 -7.08 9.92 7.09
C THR A 168 -6.34 9.78 5.76
N ASN A 169 -5.00 9.74 5.84
CA ASN A 169 -4.18 9.41 4.67
C ASN A 169 -4.05 7.90 4.49
N SER A 170 -4.20 7.08 5.53
CA SER A 170 -4.12 5.61 5.45
C SER A 170 -5.42 4.98 4.94
N PHE A 171 -5.99 5.53 3.86
CA PHE A 171 -7.28 5.14 3.32
C PHE A 171 -7.29 3.73 2.70
N LEU A 172 -6.11 3.16 2.38
CA LEU A 172 -6.01 1.78 1.91
C LEU A 172 -6.44 0.77 2.98
N THR A 173 -6.08 1.02 4.24
CA THR A 173 -6.23 0.04 5.34
C THR A 173 -7.08 0.52 6.51
N VAL A 174 -7.64 1.74 6.43
CA VAL A 174 -8.53 2.27 7.46
C VAL A 174 -9.76 1.38 7.67
N SER A 175 -10.26 1.28 8.90
CA SER A 175 -11.57 0.68 9.13
C SER A 175 -12.64 1.46 8.36
N PHE A 176 -13.38 0.78 7.49
CA PHE A 176 -14.36 1.40 6.61
C PHE A 176 -15.75 0.82 6.87
N THR A 177 -16.67 1.68 7.31
CA THR A 177 -18.08 1.35 7.53
C THR A 177 -18.94 2.32 6.73
N PRO A 178 -19.68 1.86 5.71
CA PRO A 178 -20.53 2.73 4.91
C PRO A 178 -21.60 3.45 5.76
N GLY A 179 -21.88 4.71 5.44
CA GLY A 179 -22.80 5.59 6.15
C GLY A 179 -22.27 6.13 7.48
N GLN A 180 -20.96 6.02 7.78
CA GLN A 180 -20.36 6.55 9.00
C GLN A 180 -19.40 7.72 8.71
N PRO A 181 -19.19 8.65 9.67
CA PRO A 181 -18.16 9.68 9.52
C PRO A 181 -16.77 9.07 9.27
N GLY A 182 -15.90 9.83 8.59
CA GLY A 182 -14.54 9.43 8.28
C GLY A 182 -14.38 9.06 6.80
N ALA A 183 -13.77 7.90 6.54
CA ALA A 183 -13.37 7.49 5.19
C ALA A 183 -14.55 7.41 4.19
N ASP A 184 -15.75 7.13 4.66
CA ASP A 184 -16.95 7.09 3.83
C ASP A 184 -17.47 8.49 3.48
N ALA A 185 -17.58 9.37 4.49
CA ALA A 185 -17.90 10.78 4.28
C ALA A 185 -16.89 11.51 3.37
N ASP A 186 -15.62 11.07 3.37
CA ASP A 186 -14.63 11.53 2.39
C ASP A 186 -15.04 11.17 0.96
N LEU A 187 -15.53 9.94 0.71
CA LEU A 187 -16.01 9.52 -0.62
C LEU A 187 -17.25 10.32 -1.06
N ASP A 188 -18.19 10.57 -0.15
CA ASP A 188 -19.39 11.39 -0.44
C ASP A 188 -19.01 12.83 -0.79
N THR A 189 -18.05 13.40 -0.07
CA THR A 189 -17.52 14.75 -0.35
C THR A 189 -16.84 14.78 -1.72
N LEU A 190 -16.00 13.79 -2.02
CA LEU A 190 -15.32 13.67 -3.31
C LEU A 190 -16.29 13.46 -4.48
N GLN A 191 -17.39 12.74 -4.26
CA GLN A 191 -18.44 12.61 -5.26
C GLN A 191 -19.16 13.94 -5.49
N THR A 192 -19.47 14.67 -4.42
CA THR A 192 -20.10 16.00 -4.47
C THR A 192 -19.22 17.01 -5.22
N ASP A 193 -17.91 16.98 -4.99
CA ASP A 193 -16.93 17.89 -5.61
C ASP A 193 -16.47 17.45 -7.01
N GLY A 194 -17.01 16.33 -7.53
CA GLY A 194 -16.69 15.83 -8.87
C GLY A 194 -15.32 15.18 -9.02
N ALA A 195 -14.69 14.80 -7.90
CA ALA A 195 -13.49 13.97 -7.87
C ALA A 195 -13.81 12.49 -8.14
N ILE A 196 -15.03 12.05 -7.82
CA ILE A 196 -15.58 10.72 -8.11
C ILE A 196 -16.84 10.89 -8.95
N THR A 197 -17.02 10.06 -9.98
CA THR A 197 -18.21 10.10 -10.84
C THR A 197 -19.44 9.51 -10.14
N SER A 198 -20.63 9.66 -10.74
CA SER A 198 -21.85 9.00 -10.30
C SER A 198 -21.74 7.48 -10.27
N GLU A 199 -20.87 6.91 -11.11
CA GLU A 199 -20.59 5.47 -11.22
C GLU A 199 -19.51 5.02 -10.22
N GLY A 200 -19.06 5.91 -9.33
CA GLY A 200 -18.09 5.55 -8.32
C GLY A 200 -16.69 5.32 -8.88
N GLN A 201 -16.32 5.93 -10.00
CA GLN A 201 -14.95 5.89 -10.52
C GLN A 201 -14.25 7.21 -10.22
N PRO A 202 -12.92 7.23 -10.03
CA PRO A 202 -12.18 8.50 -10.02
C PRO A 202 -12.44 9.26 -11.33
N ALA A 203 -12.70 10.56 -11.23
CA ALA A 203 -12.84 11.40 -12.41
C ALA A 203 -11.60 11.27 -13.30
N ALA A 204 -11.79 11.20 -14.62
CA ALA A 204 -10.69 10.94 -15.55
C ALA A 204 -9.55 11.97 -15.46
N SER A 205 -9.90 13.24 -15.18
CA SER A 205 -8.93 14.31 -14.92
C SER A 205 -8.09 14.05 -13.66
N LEU A 206 -8.72 13.62 -12.56
CA LEU A 206 -8.04 13.28 -11.32
C LEU A 206 -7.17 12.03 -11.47
N ALA A 207 -7.67 10.99 -12.15
CA ALA A 207 -6.89 9.79 -12.45
C ALA A 207 -5.63 10.13 -13.28
N ALA A 208 -5.77 10.96 -14.31
CA ALA A 208 -4.65 11.43 -15.12
C ALA A 208 -3.66 12.29 -14.31
N ALA A 209 -4.18 13.18 -13.46
CA ALA A 209 -3.36 14.00 -12.56
C ALA A 209 -2.58 13.15 -11.55
N ALA A 210 -3.16 12.07 -11.03
CA ALA A 210 -2.49 11.13 -10.14
C ALA A 210 -1.34 10.40 -10.84
N VAL A 211 -1.54 9.91 -12.07
CA VAL A 211 -0.47 9.31 -12.87
C VAL A 211 0.65 10.32 -13.13
N ALA A 212 0.31 11.56 -13.50
CA ALA A 212 1.30 12.61 -13.76
C ALA A 212 2.09 12.99 -12.50
N ALA A 213 1.41 13.12 -11.35
CA ALA A 213 2.04 13.39 -10.06
C ALA A 213 2.97 12.25 -9.64
N GLY A 214 2.56 11.00 -9.85
CA GLY A 214 3.41 9.83 -9.62
C GLY A 214 4.65 9.84 -10.50
N ALA A 215 4.50 10.12 -11.80
CA ALA A 215 5.63 10.21 -12.73
C ALA A 215 6.64 11.32 -12.38
N ALA A 216 6.19 12.38 -11.71
CA ALA A 216 7.05 13.44 -11.19
C ALA A 216 7.81 13.04 -9.90
N ALA A 217 7.40 11.94 -9.24
CA ALA A 217 7.99 11.43 -8.01
C ALA A 217 8.36 9.94 -8.14
N PRO A 218 9.27 9.55 -9.05
CA PRO A 218 9.59 8.15 -9.32
C PRO A 218 10.20 7.45 -8.10
N ILE A 219 9.92 6.15 -7.95
CA ILE A 219 10.52 5.33 -6.89
C ILE A 219 12.00 5.10 -7.22
N SER A 220 12.90 5.72 -6.47
CA SER A 220 14.35 5.52 -6.62
C SER A 220 14.74 4.12 -6.12
N GLY A 221 14.71 3.12 -7.00
CA GLY A 221 14.99 1.74 -6.59
C GLY A 221 14.84 0.66 -7.67
N GLY A 222 14.97 1.00 -8.95
CA GLY A 222 14.99 0.03 -10.04
C GLY A 222 15.19 0.77 -11.35
N SER A 223 16.25 0.45 -12.08
CA SER A 223 16.63 1.10 -13.33
C SER A 223 15.44 1.35 -14.25
N ALA A 224 15.08 2.61 -14.45
CA ALA A 224 14.27 2.99 -15.59
C ALA A 224 15.03 2.59 -16.87
N PRO A 225 14.37 2.03 -17.91
CA PRO A 225 14.98 1.90 -19.21
C PRO A 225 15.30 3.30 -19.74
N GLY A 226 16.59 3.64 -19.75
CA GLY A 226 17.22 4.73 -20.50
C GLY A 226 16.38 5.98 -20.77
N LYS A 227 16.44 6.95 -19.85
CA LYS A 227 16.39 8.36 -20.27
C LYS A 227 17.82 8.90 -20.22
N THR A 228 18.56 8.69 -21.31
CA THR A 228 19.81 9.41 -21.56
C THR A 228 19.48 10.89 -21.63
N THR A 229 19.81 11.64 -20.58
CA THR A 229 19.92 13.10 -20.64
C THR A 229 21.12 13.42 -21.53
N GLY A 230 20.84 13.73 -22.80
CA GLY A 230 21.83 14.28 -23.72
C GLY A 230 22.31 15.62 -23.19
N GLY A 231 23.55 15.65 -22.71
CA GLY A 231 24.24 16.89 -22.38
C GLY A 231 24.62 17.61 -23.67
N THR A 232 23.93 18.71 -23.98
CA THR A 232 24.33 19.63 -25.04
C THR A 232 25.57 20.40 -24.56
N GLY A 233 26.76 19.93 -24.93
CA GLY A 233 28.02 20.64 -24.73
C GLY A 233 28.05 21.89 -25.60
N GLY A 234 27.96 23.05 -24.96
CA GLY A 234 28.01 24.36 -25.61
C GLY A 234 29.36 24.63 -26.27
N THR A 235 29.28 25.13 -27.50
CA THR A 235 30.36 25.68 -28.32
C THR A 235 31.07 26.85 -27.63
N GLY A 236 32.35 26.68 -27.30
CA GLY A 236 33.26 27.77 -26.94
C GLY A 236 33.76 28.49 -28.20
N GLY A 237 33.55 29.81 -28.22
CA GLY A 237 33.73 30.70 -29.37
C GLY A 237 35.17 31.02 -29.74
N ALA A 238 35.29 31.56 -30.95
CA ALA A 238 36.48 32.14 -31.55
C ALA A 238 36.64 33.63 -31.18
N GLY A 239 37.90 34.10 -31.22
CA GLY A 239 38.32 35.52 -31.17
C GLY A 239 38.76 35.95 -29.77
N THR A 240 39.96 36.48 -29.53
CA THR A 240 40.93 37.20 -30.37
C THR A 240 42.36 36.92 -29.93
#